data_AF-A0A5E5Q582-F1
#
_entry.id   AF-A0A5E5Q582-F1
#
_cell.length_a   1.000
_cell.length_b   1.000
_cell.length_c   1.000
_cell.angle_alpha   90.00
_cell.angle_beta   90.00
_cell.angle_gamma   90.00
#
_symmetry.space_group_name_H-M   'P 1'
#
loop_
_entity.id
_entity.type
_entity.pdbx_description
1 polymer ?
#
loop_
_entity_poly.entity_id
_entity_poly.type
_entity_poly.pdbx_seq_one_letter_code
_entity_poly.pdbx_strand_id
1 'polypeptide(L)' 'MCHQFNSKELAIFHKIKAAFDPKSLLNPSKATPELHRCAELGAMHAHHGKLLHPELERF' A
#
# COMPACT_ATOMS: atom_id res chain seq x y z
N MET A 1 1.04 0.68 -19.59
CA MET A 1 2.11 1.05 -18.63
C MET A 1 1.69 2.38 -17.99
N CYS A 2 0.96 2.31 -16.87
CA CYS A 2 0.43 3.50 -16.21
C CYS A 2 1.47 3.94 -15.16
N HIS A 3 2.22 4.99 -15.43
CA HIS A 3 3.15 5.55 -14.45
C HIS A 3 2.34 6.55 -13.61
N GLN A 4 1.92 6.13 -12.41
CA GLN A 4 0.97 6.90 -11.61
C GLN A 4 1.52 8.25 -11.14
N PHE A 5 2.83 8.30 -10.87
CA PHE A 5 3.52 9.51 -10.47
C PHE A 5 4.90 9.56 -11.12
N ASN A 6 5.30 10.77 -11.51
CA ASN A 6 6.66 11.03 -11.95
C ASN A 6 7.60 11.18 -10.74
N SER A 7 8.91 11.22 -11.02
CA SER A 7 9.94 11.28 -9.98
C SER A 7 9.87 12.55 -9.11
N LYS A 8 9.38 13.67 -9.67
CA LYS A 8 9.26 14.93 -8.92
C LYS A 8 8.12 14.85 -7.90
N GLU A 9 7.01 14.24 -8.29
CA GLU A 9 5.85 14.04 -7.42
C GLU A 9 6.18 13.07 -6.27
N LEU A 10 6.86 11.95 -6.56
CA LEU A 10 7.32 11.00 -5.54
C LEU A 10 8.23 11.66 -4.50
N ALA A 11 9.15 12.52 -4.95
CA ALA A 11 10.04 13.25 -4.05
C ALA A 11 9.28 14.18 -3.09
N ILE A 12 8.18 14.79 -3.55
CA ILE A 12 7.32 15.63 -2.71
C ILE A 12 6.57 14.76 -1.69
N PHE A 13 6.02 13.62 -2.10
CA PHE A 13 5.31 12.72 -1.19
C PHE A 13 6.19 12.15 -0.08
N HIS A 14 7.44 11.79 -0.39
CA HIS A 14 8.39 11.34 0.64
C HIS A 14 8.72 12.44 1.65
N LYS A 15 8.83 13.69 1.20
CA LYS A 15 9.04 14.84 2.11
C LYS A 15 7.85 15.06 3.04
N ILE A 16 6.65 14.96 2.50
CA ILE A 16 5.42 15.05 3.31
C ILE A 16 5.40 13.91 4.33
N LYS A 17 5.65 12.66 3.94
CA LYS A 17 5.67 11.53 4.89
C LYS A 17 6.74 11.69 5.97
N ALA A 18 7.94 12.17 5.63
CA ALA A 18 8.98 12.43 6.62
C ALA A 18 8.59 13.54 7.61
N ALA A 19 7.87 14.57 7.16
CA ALA A 19 7.42 15.65 8.02
C ALA A 19 6.34 15.22 9.01
N PHE A 20 5.42 14.35 8.58
CA PHE A 20 4.24 13.96 9.39
C PHE A 20 4.37 12.59 10.08
N ASP A 21 5.32 11.76 9.66
CA ASP A 21 5.60 10.46 10.26
C ASP A 21 7.12 10.22 10.33
N PRO A 22 7.85 11.03 11.11
CA PRO A 22 9.31 10.97 11.18
C PRO A 22 9.82 9.64 11.73
N LYS A 23 8.98 8.94 12.50
CA LYS A 23 9.29 7.61 13.05
C LYS A 23 8.82 6.46 12.15
N SER A 24 8.22 6.76 11.00
CA SER A 24 7.72 5.77 10.03
C SER A 24 6.77 4.73 10.66
N LEU A 25 5.91 5.15 11.58
CA LEU A 25 4.95 4.28 12.28
C LEU A 25 3.68 4.05 11.47
N LEU A 26 3.32 5.00 10.60
CA LEU A 26 2.06 4.98 9.88
C LEU A 26 2.24 4.24 8.55
N ASN A 27 1.78 2.99 8.49
CA ASN A 27 1.87 2.14 7.30
C ASN A 27 3.32 2.07 6.76
N PRO A 28 4.25 1.54 7.57
CA PRO A 28 5.65 1.41 7.18
C PRO A 28 5.76 0.68 5.85
N SER A 29 6.78 1.02 5.05
CA SER A 29 7.01 0.53 3.68
C SER A 29 6.06 1.05 2.59
N LYS A 30 5.04 1.85 2.94
CA LYS A 30 4.04 2.36 1.99
C LYS A 30 3.93 3.88 2.05
N ALA A 31 4.47 4.54 1.04
CA ALA A 31 4.58 6.00 1.00
C ALA A 31 3.63 6.67 -0.02
N THR A 32 3.50 6.10 -1.21
CA THR A 32 2.54 6.49 -2.25
C THR A 32 2.25 5.28 -3.15
N PRO A 33 1.16 5.27 -3.94
CA PRO A 33 0.63 4.05 -4.54
C PRO A 33 1.56 3.53 -5.66
N GLU A 34 1.40 2.30 -6.13
CA GLU A 34 0.12 1.62 -6.31
C GLU A 34 -0.20 0.53 -5.28
N LEU A 35 -1.17 0.83 -4.42
CA LEU A 35 -1.97 -0.16 -3.69
C LEU A 35 -2.66 -1.15 -4.63
N HIS A 36 -2.93 -0.76 -5.89
CA HIS A 36 -3.47 -1.62 -6.93
C HIS A 36 -2.54 -2.83 -7.19
N ARG A 37 -1.22 -2.71 -7.02
CA ARG A 37 -0.32 -3.87 -7.01
C ARG A 37 -0.40 -4.68 -5.73
N CYS A 38 -0.62 -4.02 -4.59
CA CYS A 38 -0.67 -4.68 -3.29
C CYS A 38 -1.98 -5.45 -3.03
N ALA A 39 -3.09 -5.11 -3.71
CA ALA A 39 -4.40 -5.72 -3.47
C ALA A 39 -5.06 -6.34 -4.73
N GLU A 40 -4.89 -5.77 -5.94
CA GLU A 40 -5.59 -6.26 -7.15
C GLU A 40 -4.80 -7.29 -7.97
N LEU A 41 -3.45 -7.25 -7.94
CA LEU A 41 -2.60 -8.40 -8.36
C LEU A 41 -2.43 -9.45 -7.25
N GLY A 42 -2.75 -9.08 -6.02
CA GLY A 42 -2.97 -10.01 -4.93
C GLY A 42 -4.39 -10.57 -5.02
N ALA A 43 -4.74 -11.25 -6.12
CA ALA A 43 -5.99 -11.98 -6.21
C ALA A 43 -6.07 -12.90 -5.00
N MET A 44 -6.94 -12.56 -4.04
CA MET A 44 -7.13 -13.35 -2.85
C MET A 44 -7.82 -14.64 -3.29
N HIS A 45 -7.05 -15.71 -3.49
CA HIS A 45 -7.56 -16.99 -4.00
C HIS A 45 -8.29 -17.72 -2.86
N ALA A 46 -9.59 -17.47 -2.72
CA ALA A 46 -10.43 -18.20 -1.79
C ALA A 46 -10.74 -19.59 -2.37
N HIS A 47 -10.11 -20.65 -1.83
CA HIS A 47 -10.48 -22.02 -2.19
C HIS A 47 -11.83 -22.35 -1.54
N HIS A 48 -12.82 -22.74 -2.33
CA HIS A 48 -14.18 -23.07 -1.87
C HIS A 48 -14.91 -21.97 -1.08
N GLY A 49 -14.65 -20.69 -1.39
CA GLY A 49 -15.34 -19.57 -0.74
C GLY A 49 -14.89 -19.28 0.69
N LYS A 50 -13.78 -19.87 1.16
CA LYS A 50 -13.21 -19.58 2.47
C LYS A 50 -12.21 -18.43 2.39
N LEU A 51 -12.39 -17.43 3.26
CA LEU A 51 -11.42 -16.39 3.52
C LEU A 51 -10.15 -17.01 4.12
N LEU A 52 -8.97 -16.63 3.62
CA LEU A 52 -7.70 -16.94 4.28
C LEU A 52 -7.64 -16.16 5.59
N HIS A 53 -7.28 -16.80 6.70
CA HIS A 53 -7.13 -16.14 8.01
C HIS A 53 -8.35 -15.27 8.40
N PRO A 54 -9.54 -15.88 8.56
CA PRO A 54 -10.76 -15.16 8.92
C PRO A 54 -10.68 -14.49 10.30
N GLU A 55 -9.76 -14.92 11.15
CA GLU A 55 -9.50 -14.38 12.48
C GLU A 55 -8.74 -13.05 12.48
N LEU A 56 -8.06 -12.72 11.37
CA LEU A 56 -7.36 -11.44 11.26
C LEU A 56 -8.36 -10.35 10.89
N GLU A 57 -8.42 -9.29 11.71
CA GLU A 57 -9.11 -8.07 11.34
C GLU A 57 -8.45 -7.50 10.07
N ARG A 58 -9.26 -7.41 9.01
CA ARG A 58 -8.82 -6.83 7.74
C ARG A 58 -9.26 -5.39 7.70
N PHE A 59 -8.25 -4.54 7.83
CA PHE A 59 -8.30 -3.07 7.92
C PHE A 59 -8.94 -2.56 9.21
#